data_AF-A0A538IZL5-F1
#
_entry.id   AF-A0A538IZL5-F1
#
_cell.length_a   1.000
_cell.length_b   1.000
_cell.length_c   1.000
_cell.angle_alpha   90.00
_cell.angle_beta   90.00
_cell.angle_gamma   90.00
#
_symmetry.space_group_name_H-M   'P 1'
#
loop_
_entity.id
_entity.type
_entity.pdbx_description
1 polymer ?
#
loop_
_entity_poly.entity_id
_entity_poly.type
_entity_poly.pdbx_seq_one_letter_code
_entity_poly.pdbx_strand_id
1 'polypeptide(L)'
;MRDEIVPLLRQLHPAAERNLLRLAEGRPSKLDELLAAREGSARVDLGGGLTAVREYDRVWLEQTPVALDGEVRWGPWRIESELPGLKVRSWRPGDRLAGRRKKVQDVFVDAKIPRSEREAWPLVVRGREVVAVPGLVDAPGIRAEKE
;
A
#
# COMPACT_ATOMS: atom_id res chain seq x y z
N MET A 1 35.41 -7.23 -4.97
CA MET A 1 34.24 -6.39 -5.30
C MET A 1 32.99 -7.18 -5.67
N ARG A 2 32.95 -8.01 -6.74
CA ARG A 2 31.71 -8.75 -7.09
C ARG A 2 31.22 -9.70 -6.00
N ASP A 3 32.14 -10.40 -5.33
CA ASP A 3 31.80 -11.38 -4.28
C ASP A 3 31.24 -10.74 -2.99
N GLU A 4 31.37 -9.42 -2.84
CA GLU A 4 30.89 -8.68 -1.66
C GLU A 4 29.52 -8.05 -1.86
N ILE A 5 29.04 -7.91 -3.11
CA ILE A 5 27.78 -7.23 -3.41
C ILE A 5 26.59 -7.96 -2.76
N VAL A 6 26.49 -9.28 -2.93
CA VAL A 6 25.38 -10.06 -2.36
C VAL A 6 25.42 -10.05 -0.83
N PRO A 7 26.57 -10.31 -0.15
CA PRO A 7 26.67 -10.16 1.31
C PRO A 7 26.23 -8.79 1.82
N LEU A 8 26.65 -7.69 1.19
CA LEU A 8 26.30 -6.34 1.61
C LEU A 8 24.80 -6.05 1.40
N LEU A 9 24.22 -6.48 0.29
CA LEU A 9 22.79 -6.31 0.04
C LEU A 9 21.91 -7.11 1.00
N ARG A 10 22.35 -8.31 1.43
CA ARG A 10 21.65 -9.09 2.45
C ARG A 10 21.62 -8.38 3.81
N GLN A 11 22.62 -7.56 4.13
CA GLN A 11 22.60 -6.73 5.35
C GLN A 11 21.51 -5.65 5.31
N LEU A 12 21.16 -5.15 4.11
CA LEU A 12 20.06 -4.19 3.94
C LEU A 12 18.69 -4.85 4.02
N HIS A 13 18.50 -5.99 3.34
CA HIS A 13 17.24 -6.72 3.38
C HIS A 13 17.40 -8.20 3.00
N PRO A 14 16.80 -9.15 3.76
CA PRO A 14 16.95 -10.59 3.49
C PRO A 14 16.42 -11.01 2.11
N ALA A 15 15.47 -10.27 1.54
CA ALA A 15 14.95 -10.56 0.20
C ALA A 15 15.86 -10.10 -0.96
N ALA A 16 16.98 -9.41 -0.70
CA ALA A 16 17.80 -8.82 -1.76
C ALA A 16 18.36 -9.88 -2.72
N GLU A 17 18.89 -10.98 -2.20
CA GLU A 17 19.38 -12.08 -3.02
C GLU A 17 18.29 -12.70 -3.89
N ARG A 18 17.10 -12.96 -3.33
CA ARG A 18 15.95 -13.47 -4.08
C ARG A 18 15.57 -12.54 -5.23
N ASN A 19 15.66 -11.23 -5.03
CA ASN A 19 15.37 -10.25 -6.08
C ASN A 19 16.45 -10.29 -7.18
N LEU A 20 17.73 -10.43 -6.83
CA LEU A 20 18.82 -10.57 -7.80
C LEU A 20 18.71 -11.86 -8.62
N LEU A 21 18.37 -12.99 -7.97
CA LEU A 21 18.14 -14.26 -8.66
C LEU A 21 16.99 -14.14 -9.65
N ARG A 22 15.87 -13.52 -9.25
CA ARG A 22 14.73 -13.26 -10.15
C ARG A 22 15.17 -12.48 -11.40
N LEU A 23 15.99 -11.45 -11.23
CA LEU A 23 16.52 -10.66 -12.34
C LEU A 23 17.44 -11.51 -13.25
N ALA A 24 18.32 -12.32 -12.68
CA ALA A 24 19.22 -13.19 -13.42
C ALA A 24 18.48 -14.28 -14.21
N GLU A 25 17.37 -14.79 -13.66
CA GLU A 25 16.47 -15.75 -14.33
C GLU A 25 15.59 -15.11 -15.41
N GLY A 26 15.65 -13.78 -15.60
CA GLY A 26 14.81 -13.08 -16.57
C GLY A 26 13.33 -13.17 -16.23
N ARG A 27 12.97 -13.19 -14.93
CA ARG A 27 11.58 -13.24 -14.47
C ARG A 27 11.10 -11.81 -14.14
N PRO A 28 10.53 -11.07 -15.09
CA PRO A 28 10.20 -9.67 -14.89
C PRO A 28 9.18 -9.49 -13.77
N SER A 29 9.34 -8.40 -13.04
CA SER A 29 8.39 -7.86 -12.10
C SER A 29 7.73 -6.60 -12.68
N LYS A 30 6.63 -6.17 -12.04
CA LYS A 30 6.00 -4.87 -12.31
C LYS A 30 6.98 -3.69 -12.30
N LEU A 31 8.05 -3.78 -11.49
CA LEU A 31 9.06 -2.72 -11.41
C LEU A 31 10.00 -2.74 -12.62
N ASP A 32 10.30 -3.91 -13.18
CA ASP A 32 11.13 -4.03 -14.38
C ASP A 32 10.42 -3.42 -15.60
N GLU A 33 9.12 -3.69 -15.72
CA GLU A 33 8.25 -3.07 -16.73
C GLU A 33 8.22 -1.54 -16.57
N LEU A 34 8.10 -1.03 -15.34
CA LEU A 34 8.15 0.40 -15.06
C LEU A 34 9.49 1.02 -15.50
N LEU A 35 10.61 0.39 -15.15
CA LEU A 35 11.96 0.90 -15.45
C LEU A 35 12.26 0.91 -16.96
N ALA A 36 11.71 -0.06 -17.69
CA ALA A 36 11.86 -0.19 -19.14
C ALA A 36 10.91 0.72 -19.94
N ALA A 37 9.96 1.39 -19.30
CA ALA A 37 8.97 2.24 -19.96
C ALA A 37 9.64 3.35 -20.79
N ARG A 38 9.18 3.54 -22.02
CA ARG A 38 9.69 4.58 -22.95
C ARG A 38 8.94 5.91 -22.86
N GLU A 39 7.80 5.90 -22.21
CA GLU A 39 7.00 7.10 -21.94
C GLU A 39 7.74 8.02 -20.95
N GLY A 40 7.51 9.33 -21.07
CA GLY A 40 8.16 10.33 -20.19
C GLY A 40 7.78 10.20 -18.73
N SER A 41 6.64 9.57 -18.43
CA SER A 41 6.17 9.26 -17.08
C SER A 41 5.45 7.91 -17.06
N ALA A 42 5.65 7.10 -16.02
CA ALA A 42 4.93 5.86 -15.78
C ALA A 42 4.71 5.64 -14.28
N ARG A 43 3.69 4.84 -13.91
CA ARG A 43 3.35 4.53 -12.52
C ARG A 43 2.96 3.06 -12.38
N VAL A 44 3.31 2.44 -11.26
CA VAL A 44 2.89 1.07 -10.95
C VAL A 44 2.60 0.89 -9.46
N ASP A 45 1.48 0.25 -9.14
CA ASP A 45 1.12 -0.12 -7.78
C ASP A 45 1.93 -1.33 -7.30
N LEU A 46 2.69 -1.15 -6.22
CA LEU A 46 3.49 -2.17 -5.55
C LEU A 46 2.71 -2.87 -4.43
N GLY A 47 1.47 -2.45 -4.15
CA GLY A 47 0.63 -2.93 -3.08
C GLY A 47 0.77 -2.11 -1.79
N GLY A 48 -0.23 -2.22 -0.90
CA GLY A 48 -0.23 -1.48 0.37
C GLY A 48 -0.23 0.04 0.19
N GLY A 49 -0.78 0.52 -0.94
CA GLY A 49 -0.84 1.94 -1.32
C GLY A 49 0.52 2.57 -1.64
N LEU A 50 1.54 1.75 -1.86
CA LEU A 50 2.83 2.19 -2.33
C LEU A 50 2.83 2.14 -3.86
N THR A 51 3.01 3.29 -4.50
CA THR A 51 3.17 3.38 -5.96
C THR A 51 4.61 3.75 -6.28
N ALA A 52 5.24 2.99 -7.17
CA ALA A 52 6.46 3.45 -7.81
C ALA A 52 6.13 4.35 -8.99
N VAL A 53 6.76 5.51 -9.04
CA VAL A 53 6.62 6.51 -10.10
C VAL A 53 7.96 6.63 -10.79
N ARG A 54 7.94 6.62 -12.11
CA ARG A 54 9.08 6.93 -12.96
C ARG A 54 8.77 8.18 -13.77
N GLU A 55 9.66 9.16 -13.73
CA GLU A 55 9.67 10.27 -14.69
C GLU A 55 11.07 10.41 -15.25
N TYR A 56 11.20 10.29 -16.57
CA TYR A 56 12.48 10.25 -17.27
C TYR A 56 13.44 9.20 -16.66
N ASP A 57 14.56 9.65 -16.08
CA ASP A 57 15.60 8.85 -15.46
C ASP A 57 15.45 8.68 -13.94
N ARG A 58 14.39 9.25 -13.35
CA ARG A 58 14.14 9.24 -11.91
C ARG A 58 13.05 8.27 -11.53
N VAL A 59 13.24 7.58 -10.41
CA VAL A 59 12.25 6.70 -9.80
C VAL A 59 12.13 7.02 -8.32
N TRP A 60 10.90 7.11 -7.83
CA TRP A 60 10.61 7.29 -6.42
C TRP A 60 9.34 6.56 -6.04
N LEU A 61 9.11 6.47 -4.73
CA LEU A 61 7.93 5.83 -4.16
C LEU A 61 7.01 6.91 -3.61
N GLU A 62 5.72 6.81 -3.93
CA GLU A 62 4.66 7.66 -3.40
C GLU A 62 3.63 6.81 -2.66
N GLN A 63 3.00 7.39 -1.63
CA GLN A 63 1.80 6.80 -1.03
C GLN A 63 0.56 7.38 -1.70
N THR A 64 -0.09 6.59 -2.54
CA THR A 64 -1.27 6.99 -3.29
C THR A 64 -2.50 6.18 -2.85
N PRO A 65 -3.67 6.81 -2.73
CA PRO A 65 -4.91 6.06 -2.55
C PRO A 65 -5.20 5.19 -3.77
N VAL A 66 -5.43 3.90 -3.54
CA VAL A 66 -5.77 2.91 -4.56
C VAL A 66 -7.28 2.86 -4.71
N ALA A 67 -7.80 2.82 -5.94
CA ALA A 67 -9.24 2.66 -6.15
C ALA A 67 -9.72 1.30 -5.63
N LEU A 68 -10.83 1.28 -4.90
CA LEU A 68 -11.47 0.04 -4.44
C LEU A 68 -12.55 -0.35 -5.46
N ASP A 69 -12.10 -0.87 -6.60
CA ASP A 69 -12.94 -1.34 -7.69
C ASP A 69 -12.96 -2.88 -7.67
N GLY A 70 -13.91 -3.46 -6.91
CA GLY A 70 -13.99 -4.91 -6.68
C GLY A 70 -13.19 -5.36 -5.46
N GLU A 71 -11.88 -5.60 -5.62
CA GLU A 71 -10.98 -6.09 -4.55
C GLU A 71 -9.68 -5.27 -4.50
N VAL A 72 -9.22 -4.93 -3.29
CA VAL A 72 -7.87 -4.42 -3.02
C VAL A 72 -7.20 -5.28 -1.95
N ARG A 73 -5.94 -5.64 -2.20
CA ARG A 73 -5.06 -6.27 -1.20
C ARG A 73 -4.14 -5.25 -0.56
N TRP A 74 -4.13 -5.24 0.77
CA TRP A 74 -3.34 -4.30 1.57
C TRP A 74 -2.63 -5.02 2.71
N GLY A 75 -1.37 -5.40 2.47
CA GLY A 75 -0.66 -6.29 3.40
C GLY A 75 -1.46 -7.58 3.59
N PRO A 76 -1.84 -7.95 4.83
CA PRO A 76 -2.66 -9.14 5.08
C PRO A 76 -4.16 -8.92 4.82
N TRP A 77 -4.59 -7.71 4.48
CA TRP A 77 -6.01 -7.42 4.30
C TRP A 77 -6.46 -7.68 2.87
N ARG A 78 -7.56 -8.41 2.72
CA ARG A 78 -8.40 -8.42 1.52
C ARG A 78 -9.61 -7.54 1.78
N ILE A 79 -9.79 -6.51 0.95
CA ILE A 79 -10.87 -5.53 1.10
C ILE A 79 -11.69 -5.53 -0.18
N GLU A 80 -13.00 -5.70 -0.07
CA GLU A 80 -13.92 -5.82 -1.19
C GLU A 80 -15.08 -4.83 -1.09
N SER A 81 -15.48 -4.28 -2.23
CA SER A 81 -16.68 -3.46 -2.37
C SER A 81 -17.05 -3.25 -3.85
N GLU A 82 -18.35 -3.26 -4.13
CA GLU A 82 -18.94 -2.88 -5.42
C GLU A 82 -19.39 -1.40 -5.46
N LEU A 83 -19.30 -0.70 -4.32
CA LEU A 83 -19.69 0.71 -4.24
C LEU A 83 -18.70 1.60 -4.99
N PRO A 84 -19.17 2.49 -5.88
CA PRO A 84 -18.27 3.34 -6.65
C PRO A 84 -17.63 4.45 -5.80
N GLY A 85 -16.49 4.94 -6.27
CA GLY A 85 -15.81 6.11 -5.72
C GLY A 85 -15.14 5.88 -4.36
N LEU A 86 -14.95 4.62 -3.97
CA LEU A 86 -14.16 4.25 -2.80
C LEU A 86 -12.69 4.12 -3.15
N LYS A 87 -11.83 4.43 -2.18
CA LYS A 87 -10.39 4.22 -2.27
C LYS A 87 -9.87 3.61 -0.98
N VAL A 88 -8.77 2.87 -1.06
CA VAL A 88 -8.01 2.40 0.11
C VAL A 88 -6.71 3.18 0.22
N ARG A 89 -6.37 3.65 1.42
CA ARG A 89 -5.08 4.31 1.70
C ARG A 89 -4.60 4.07 3.13
N SER A 90 -3.35 4.41 3.40
CA SER A 90 -2.79 4.49 4.75
C SER A 90 -3.45 5.58 5.59
N TRP A 91 -3.40 5.41 6.91
CA TRP A 91 -3.85 6.41 7.88
C TRP A 91 -3.00 7.69 7.83
N ARG A 92 -3.67 8.83 8.00
CA ARG A 92 -3.04 10.15 8.10
C ARG A 92 -3.50 10.87 9.38
N PRO A 93 -2.61 11.62 10.05
CA PRO A 93 -3.00 12.47 11.17
C PRO A 93 -4.15 13.42 10.77
N GLY A 94 -5.18 13.48 11.61
CA GLY A 94 -6.38 14.30 11.35
C GLY A 94 -7.54 13.55 10.69
N ASP A 95 -7.36 12.29 10.27
CA ASP A 95 -8.43 11.46 9.72
C ASP A 95 -9.62 11.31 10.69
N ARG A 96 -10.83 11.40 10.11
CA ARG A 96 -12.11 11.32 10.81
C ARG A 96 -13.06 10.37 10.11
N LEU A 97 -13.89 9.68 10.91
CA LEU A 97 -14.93 8.81 10.40
C LEU A 97 -16.06 9.63 9.76
N ALA A 98 -16.55 9.19 8.60
CA ALA A 98 -17.65 9.80 7.88
C ALA A 98 -18.92 9.85 8.76
N GLY A 99 -19.61 10.97 8.75
CA GLY A 99 -20.84 11.17 9.55
C GLY A 99 -20.65 11.10 11.07
N ARG A 100 -19.41 11.09 11.58
CA ARG A 100 -19.10 10.98 13.01
C ARG A 100 -18.08 12.04 13.43
N ARG A 101 -18.16 12.51 14.68
CA ARG A 101 -17.16 13.43 15.23
C ARG A 101 -15.85 12.76 15.66
N LYS A 102 -15.83 11.42 15.75
CA LYS A 102 -14.71 10.61 16.26
C LYS A 102 -13.53 10.59 15.29
N LYS A 103 -12.31 10.82 15.81
CA LYS A 103 -11.08 10.70 15.00
C LYS A 103 -10.70 9.24 14.86
N VAL A 104 -10.08 8.89 13.73
CA VAL A 104 -9.53 7.53 13.52
C VAL A 104 -8.41 7.23 14.53
N GLN A 105 -7.66 8.25 14.95
CA GLN A 105 -6.67 8.12 16.00
C GLN A 105 -7.27 7.55 17.30
N ASP A 106 -8.45 8.03 17.70
CA ASP A 106 -9.12 7.59 18.92
C ASP A 106 -9.56 6.12 18.78
N VAL A 107 -10.02 5.72 17.58
CA VAL A 107 -10.35 4.32 17.27
C VAL A 107 -9.12 3.41 17.47
N PHE A 108 -7.96 3.81 16.95
CA PHE A 108 -6.73 3.02 17.14
C PHE A 108 -6.26 2.98 18.59
N VAL A 109 -6.45 4.07 19.34
CA VAL A 109 -6.11 4.12 20.77
C VAL A 109 -7.01 3.18 21.56
N ASP A 110 -8.32 3.23 21.33
CA ASP A 110 -9.30 2.37 22.00
C ASP A 110 -9.04 0.88 21.72
N ALA A 111 -8.71 0.56 20.47
CA ALA A 111 -8.33 -0.79 20.04
C ALA A 111 -6.89 -1.18 20.40
N LYS A 112 -6.13 -0.28 21.05
CA LYS A 112 -4.74 -0.49 21.49
C LYS A 112 -3.77 -0.91 20.37
N ILE A 113 -3.99 -0.40 19.15
CA ILE A 113 -3.12 -0.71 18.01
C ILE A 113 -1.75 -0.02 18.20
N PRO A 114 -0.61 -0.72 18.06
CA PRO A 114 0.72 -0.10 18.12
C PRO A 114 0.95 0.93 17.02
N ARG A 115 1.77 1.96 17.29
CA ARG A 115 2.00 3.07 16.35
C ARG A 115 2.52 2.61 14.97
N SER A 116 3.47 1.67 14.96
CA SER A 116 4.04 1.11 13.73
C SER A 116 2.98 0.44 12.84
N GLU A 117 1.98 -0.20 13.46
CA GLU A 117 0.87 -0.82 12.73
C GLU A 117 -0.13 0.22 12.21
N ARG A 118 -0.36 1.30 12.95
CA ARG A 118 -1.30 2.37 12.54
C ARG A 118 -0.89 3.01 11.22
N GLU A 119 0.41 3.26 11.01
CA GLU A 119 0.93 3.90 9.79
C GLU A 119 0.70 3.04 8.54
N ALA A 120 0.71 1.72 8.70
CA ALA A 120 0.43 0.76 7.63
C ALA A 120 -1.03 0.30 7.57
N TRP A 121 -1.90 0.73 8.49
CA TRP A 121 -3.28 0.24 8.56
C TRP A 121 -4.11 0.77 7.38
N PRO A 122 -4.84 -0.10 6.65
CA PRO A 122 -5.69 0.35 5.55
C PRO A 122 -6.89 1.12 6.08
N LEU A 123 -7.26 2.20 5.40
CA LEU A 123 -8.50 2.94 5.59
C LEU A 123 -9.28 2.95 4.28
N VAL A 124 -10.58 2.65 4.34
CA VAL A 124 -11.47 2.85 3.18
C VAL A 124 -12.05 4.25 3.26
N VAL A 125 -11.90 5.01 2.18
CA VAL A 125 -12.26 6.43 2.12
C VAL A 125 -13.16 6.74 0.94
N ARG A 126 -14.00 7.76 1.12
CA ARG A 126 -14.74 8.42 0.03
C ARG A 126 -14.39 9.90 0.07
N GLY A 127 -13.68 10.37 -0.95
CA GLY A 127 -13.13 11.73 -0.95
C GLY A 127 -12.17 11.94 0.23
N ARG A 128 -12.53 12.82 1.16
CA ARG A 128 -11.72 13.14 2.36
C ARG A 128 -12.15 12.40 3.62
N GLU A 129 -13.28 11.69 3.57
CA GLU A 129 -13.87 11.04 4.74
C GLU A 129 -13.49 9.56 4.81
N VAL A 130 -13.27 9.05 6.02
CA VAL A 130 -13.00 7.63 6.26
C VAL A 130 -14.32 6.91 6.50
N VAL A 131 -14.71 6.03 5.58
CA VAL A 131 -15.98 5.31 5.65
C VAL A 131 -15.87 4.03 6.47
N ALA A 132 -14.74 3.33 6.39
CA ALA A 132 -14.48 2.10 7.15
C ALA A 132 -13.02 2.01 7.60
N VAL A 133 -12.80 1.32 8.71
CA VAL A 133 -11.48 0.96 9.24
C VAL A 133 -11.47 -0.56 9.38
N PRO A 134 -10.92 -1.32 8.41
CA PRO A 134 -10.82 -2.77 8.45
C PRO A 134 -10.50 -3.34 9.84
N GLY A 135 -11.36 -4.23 10.32
CA GLY A 135 -11.28 -4.89 11.63
C GLY A 135 -11.68 -4.05 12.85
N LEU A 136 -11.97 -2.75 12.69
CA LEU A 136 -12.25 -1.83 13.80
C LEU A 136 -13.56 -1.05 13.64
N VAL A 137 -13.92 -0.68 12.41
CA VAL A 137 -15.15 0.07 12.08
C VAL A 137 -15.68 -0.43 10.75
N ASP A 138 -16.80 -1.13 10.79
CA ASP A 138 -17.49 -1.61 9.60
C ASP A 138 -18.36 -0.54 8.95
N ALA A 139 -18.65 -0.73 7.67
CA ALA A 139 -19.61 0.07 6.92
C ALA A 139 -20.37 -0.80 5.91
N PRO A 140 -21.65 -0.50 5.63
CA PRO A 140 -22.44 -1.26 4.66
C PRO A 140 -21.79 -1.31 3.28
N GLY A 141 -21.79 -2.50 2.66
CA GLY A 141 -21.27 -2.71 1.31
C GLY A 141 -19.74 -2.82 1.21
N ILE A 142 -19.02 -2.79 2.34
CA ILE A 142 -17.58 -3.00 2.41
C ILE A 142 -17.30 -4.26 3.24
N ARG A 143 -16.56 -5.21 2.68
CA ARG A 143 -16.05 -6.38 3.41
C ARG A 143 -14.54 -6.26 3.55
N ALA A 144 -14.00 -6.61 4.72
CA ALA A 144 -12.57 -6.61 4.95
C ALA A 144 -12.17 -7.80 5.83
N GLU A 145 -11.28 -8.64 5.32
CA GLU A 145 -10.82 -9.86 5.98
C GLU A 145 -9.30 -9.87 6.04
N LYS A 146 -8.75 -10.54 7.06
CA LYS A 146 -7.30 -10.67 7.27
C LYS A 146 -6.89 -12.10 6.90
N GLU A 147 -6.06 -12.24 5.88
CA GLU A 147 -5.45 -13.50 5.40
C GLU A 147 -4.06 -13.74 5.98
#